data_AF-A0A1C4VZZ6-F1
#
_entry.id   AF-A0A1C4VZZ6-F1
#
_cell.length_a   1.000
_cell.length_b   1.000
_cell.length_c   1.000
_cell.angle_alpha   90.00
_cell.angle_beta   90.00
_cell.angle_gamma   90.00
#
_symmetry.space_group_name_H-M   'P 1'
#
loop_
_entity.id
_entity.type
_entity.pdbx_description
1 polymer ?
#
loop_
_entity_poly.entity_id
_entity_poly.type
_entity_poly.pdbx_seq_one_letter_code
_entity_poly.pdbx_strand_id
1 'polypeptide(L)'
;MTLPAAPMTVVEEQVTPPPPGRSARLLDVALRIAGGLVSVVGGVLVALLGLLLSTVRVGGHLIGVSVLVTIGAAIAVSWFAYATVGRRWAVALPALPWFVLMAVAAVRTTEGDLLVAGDNWVGLGMITAGAMTFAVMAFRQILGPPQRRHDG
;
A
#
# COMPACT_ATOMS: atom_id res chain seq x y z
N MET A 1 -2.65 61.64 -29.67
CA MET A 1 -2.25 60.76 -28.55
C MET A 1 -3.35 59.71 -28.37
N THR A 2 -3.18 58.51 -28.91
CA THR A 2 -4.13 57.39 -28.82
C THR A 2 -3.68 56.46 -27.69
N LEU A 3 -4.52 56.25 -26.68
CA LEU A 3 -4.23 55.35 -25.56
C LEU A 3 -4.21 53.88 -26.04
N PRO A 4 -3.31 53.02 -25.52
CA PRO A 4 -3.31 51.60 -25.86
C PRO A 4 -4.49 50.88 -25.23
N ALA A 5 -5.19 50.06 -26.02
CA ALA A 5 -6.26 49.18 -25.56
C ALA A 5 -5.70 48.16 -24.56
N ALA A 6 -6.33 48.05 -23.39
CA ALA A 6 -5.98 47.08 -22.37
C ALA A 6 -6.16 45.64 -22.93
N PRO A 7 -5.23 44.70 -22.66
CA PRO A 7 -5.40 43.32 -23.06
C PRO A 7 -6.55 42.69 -22.26
N MET A 8 -7.67 42.40 -22.94
CA MET A 8 -8.71 41.54 -22.37
C MET A 8 -8.14 40.14 -22.20
N THR A 9 -7.78 39.79 -20.96
CA THR A 9 -7.58 38.40 -20.57
C THR A 9 -8.90 37.66 -20.74
N VAL A 10 -9.00 36.86 -21.80
CA VAL A 10 -10.07 35.87 -21.95
C VAL A 10 -9.92 34.90 -20.77
N VAL A 11 -10.75 35.07 -19.75
CA VAL A 11 -10.99 34.00 -18.78
C VAL A 11 -11.71 32.94 -19.58
N GLU A 12 -10.98 31.91 -20.03
CA GLU A 12 -11.60 30.71 -20.57
C GLU A 12 -12.62 30.24 -19.54
N GLU A 13 -13.89 30.35 -19.89
CA GLU A 13 -14.99 29.93 -19.06
C GLU A 13 -14.82 28.43 -18.85
N GLN A 14 -14.34 28.05 -17.67
CA GLN A 14 -14.11 26.67 -17.26
C GLN A 14 -15.44 25.93 -17.34
N VAL A 15 -15.70 25.27 -18.48
CA VAL A 15 -16.85 24.40 -18.67
C VAL A 15 -16.74 23.29 -17.63
N THR A 16 -17.60 23.38 -16.61
CA THR A 16 -17.66 22.37 -15.56
C THR A 16 -18.26 21.11 -16.18
N PRO A 17 -17.59 19.94 -16.10
CA PRO A 17 -18.13 18.71 -16.65
C PRO A 17 -19.49 18.38 -16.03
N PRO A 18 -20.44 17.82 -16.80
CA PRO A 18 -21.73 17.42 -16.26
C PRO A 18 -21.54 16.39 -15.14
N PRO A 19 -22.33 16.47 -14.05
CA PRO A 19 -22.16 15.58 -12.91
C PRO A 19 -22.31 14.11 -13.31
N PRO A 20 -21.48 13.20 -12.80
CA PRO A 20 -21.48 11.81 -13.21
C PRO A 20 -22.85 11.15 -12.97
N GLY A 21 -23.30 10.38 -13.97
CA GLY A 21 -24.53 9.60 -13.90
C GLY A 21 -24.53 8.61 -12.73
N ARG A 22 -25.73 8.17 -12.30
CA ARG A 22 -25.89 7.22 -11.18
C ARG A 22 -25.11 5.91 -11.40
N SER A 23 -25.05 5.42 -12.63
CA SER A 23 -24.29 4.23 -13.03
C SER A 23 -22.78 4.41 -12.85
N ALA A 24 -22.23 5.56 -13.27
CA ALA A 24 -20.82 5.88 -13.10
C ALA A 24 -20.42 5.95 -11.62
N ARG A 25 -21.30 6.50 -10.76
CA ARG A 25 -21.10 6.50 -9.31
C ARG A 25 -21.11 5.10 -8.70
N LEU A 26 -22.04 4.24 -9.11
CA LEU A 26 -22.10 2.86 -8.62
C LEU A 26 -20.86 2.05 -9.06
N LEU A 27 -20.41 2.25 -10.30
CA LEU A 27 -19.21 1.60 -10.82
C LEU A 27 -17.95 2.04 -10.06
N ASP A 28 -17.78 3.34 -9.81
CA ASP A 28 -16.67 3.87 -9.01
C ASP A 28 -16.66 3.25 -7.59
N VAL A 29 -17.82 3.12 -6.96
CA VAL A 29 -17.93 2.45 -5.65
C VAL A 29 -17.54 0.97 -5.74
N ALA A 30 -18.03 0.25 -6.74
CA ALA A 30 -17.71 -1.16 -6.92
C ALA A 30 -16.20 -1.39 -7.14
N LEU A 31 -15.57 -0.55 -7.97
CA LEU A 31 -14.13 -0.60 -8.23
C LEU A 31 -13.30 -0.30 -6.97
N ARG A 32 -13.72 0.66 -6.15
CA ARG A 32 -13.08 0.96 -4.86
C ARG A 32 -13.16 -0.21 -3.88
N ILE A 33 -14.32 -0.88 -3.81
CA ILE A 33 -14.51 -2.05 -2.95
C ILE A 33 -13.63 -3.20 -3.45
N ALA A 34 -13.65 -3.48 -4.76
CA ALA A 34 -12.82 -4.52 -5.36
C ALA A 34 -11.32 -4.25 -5.14
N GLY A 35 -10.87 -3.02 -5.37
CA GLY A 35 -9.47 -2.62 -5.13
C GLY A 35 -9.06 -2.73 -3.66
N GLY A 36 -9.97 -2.37 -2.75
CA GLY A 36 -9.78 -2.58 -1.31
C GLY A 36 -9.62 -4.06 -0.95
N LEU A 37 -10.48 -4.93 -1.49
CA LEU A 37 -10.41 -6.38 -1.26
C LEU A 37 -9.11 -6.99 -1.81
N VAL A 38 -8.72 -6.61 -3.03
CA VAL A 38 -7.45 -7.03 -3.65
C VAL A 38 -6.26 -6.59 -2.80
N SER A 39 -6.33 -5.41 -2.18
CA SER A 39 -5.28 -4.92 -1.28
C SER A 39 -5.15 -5.77 -0.01
N VAL A 40 -6.27 -6.16 0.60
CA VAL A 40 -6.28 -7.08 1.77
C VAL A 40 -5.62 -8.41 1.39
N VAL A 41 -6.03 -8.99 0.26
CA VAL A 41 -5.45 -10.24 -0.25
C VAL A 41 -3.95 -10.06 -0.54
N GLY A 42 -3.56 -8.93 -1.11
CA GLY A 42 -2.15 -8.56 -1.30
C GLY A 42 -1.37 -8.57 0.00
N GLY A 43 -1.89 -7.95 1.07
CA GLY A 43 -1.26 -7.97 2.39
C GLY A 43 -1.03 -9.38 2.94
N VAL A 44 -2.03 -10.26 2.79
CA VAL A 44 -1.93 -11.68 3.16
C VAL A 44 -0.85 -12.39 2.34
N LEU A 45 -0.86 -12.23 1.02
CA LEU A 45 0.13 -12.85 0.12
C LEU A 45 1.55 -12.38 0.41
N VAL A 46 1.73 -11.09 0.71
CA VAL A 46 3.05 -10.55 1.11
C VAL A 46 3.52 -11.17 2.41
N ALA A 47 2.63 -11.40 3.38
CA ALA A 47 2.99 -12.05 4.63
C ALA A 47 3.43 -13.50 4.41
N LEU A 48 2.63 -14.27 3.67
CA LEU A 48 2.93 -15.67 3.37
C LEU A 48 4.22 -15.81 2.57
N LEU A 49 4.39 -14.99 1.53
CA LEU A 49 5.61 -15.00 0.71
C LEU A 49 6.84 -14.63 1.55
N GLY A 50 6.73 -13.60 2.40
CA GLY A 50 7.80 -13.23 3.31
C GLY A 50 8.19 -14.38 4.24
N LEU A 51 7.21 -15.02 4.89
CA LEU A 51 7.45 -16.15 5.78
C LEU A 51 8.11 -17.33 5.05
N LEU A 52 7.62 -17.68 3.86
CA LEU A 52 8.19 -18.74 3.02
C LEU A 52 9.64 -18.43 2.60
N LEU A 53 9.93 -17.20 2.17
CA LEU A 53 11.29 -16.82 1.75
C LEU A 53 12.24 -16.68 2.95
N SER A 54 11.72 -16.40 4.14
CA SER A 54 12.54 -16.20 5.35
C SER A 54 13.25 -17.48 5.81
N THR A 55 12.81 -18.65 5.35
CA THR A 55 13.41 -19.95 5.68
C THR A 55 14.33 -20.49 4.58
N VAL A 56 14.43 -19.78 3.44
CA VAL A 56 15.26 -20.21 2.30
C VAL A 56 16.73 -20.15 2.68
N ARG A 57 17.40 -21.30 2.50
CA ARG A 57 18.83 -21.45 2.72
C ARG A 57 19.54 -21.91 1.45
N VAL A 58 20.72 -21.35 1.20
CA VAL A 58 21.65 -21.84 0.17
C VAL A 58 22.97 -22.15 0.86
N GLY A 59 23.45 -23.38 0.71
CA GLY A 59 24.67 -23.85 1.39
C GLY A 59 24.60 -23.74 2.92
N GLY A 60 23.42 -23.95 3.52
CA GLY A 60 23.21 -23.85 4.98
C GLY A 60 23.01 -22.44 5.54
N HIS A 61 23.22 -21.39 4.73
CA HIS A 61 23.10 -19.99 5.14
C HIS A 61 21.74 -19.40 4.76
N LEU A 62 21.14 -18.63 5.66
CA LEU A 62 19.90 -17.89 5.39
C LEU A 62 20.15 -16.76 4.40
N ILE A 63 19.28 -16.64 3.40
CA ILE A 63 19.35 -15.55 2.42
C ILE A 63 18.34 -14.47 2.77
N GLY A 64 18.81 -13.24 2.95
CA GLY A 64 17.99 -12.06 3.27
C GLY A 64 17.10 -11.52 2.14
N VAL A 65 16.88 -12.28 1.06
CA VAL A 65 16.07 -11.85 -0.10
C VAL A 65 14.62 -11.59 0.29
N SER A 66 14.10 -12.30 1.31
CA SER A 66 12.77 -12.05 1.86
C SER A 66 12.57 -10.59 2.29
N VAL A 67 13.62 -9.93 2.80
CA VAL A 67 13.56 -8.54 3.25
C VAL A 67 13.29 -7.61 2.07
N LEU A 68 14.05 -7.75 0.98
CA LEU A 68 13.90 -6.92 -0.22
C LEU A 68 12.55 -7.15 -0.89
N VAL A 69 12.14 -8.40 -1.00
CA VAL A 69 10.83 -8.78 -1.56
C VAL A 69 9.70 -8.20 -0.73
N THR A 70 9.80 -8.29 0.61
CA THR A 70 8.79 -7.75 1.53
C THR A 70 8.68 -6.24 1.41
N ILE A 71 9.80 -5.51 1.35
CA ILE A 71 9.78 -4.05 1.16
C ILE A 71 9.10 -3.69 -0.17
N GLY A 72 9.55 -4.30 -1.27
CA GLY A 72 9.02 -4.00 -2.60
C GLY A 72 7.52 -4.30 -2.70
N ALA A 73 7.08 -5.44 -2.17
CA ALA A 73 5.69 -5.82 -2.21
C ALA A 73 4.82 -4.97 -1.26
N ALA A 74 5.32 -4.62 -0.07
CA ALA A 74 4.62 -3.72 0.84
C ALA A 74 4.44 -2.32 0.22
N ILE A 75 5.44 -1.80 -0.48
CA ILE A 75 5.35 -0.56 -1.26
C ILE A 75 4.26 -0.67 -2.33
N ALA A 76 4.32 -1.72 -3.14
CA ALA A 76 3.39 -1.93 -4.26
C ALA A 76 1.94 -2.02 -3.79
N VAL A 77 1.66 -2.85 -2.78
CA VAL A 77 0.29 -3.04 -2.28
C VAL A 77 -0.22 -1.78 -1.54
N SER A 78 0.65 -1.09 -0.80
CA SER A 78 0.31 0.19 -0.15
C SER A 78 -0.06 1.29 -1.16
N TRP A 79 0.69 1.36 -2.26
CA TRP A 79 0.40 2.29 -3.35
C TRP A 79 -0.90 1.93 -4.06
N PHE A 80 -1.10 0.64 -4.37
CA PHE A 80 -2.31 0.16 -5.04
C PHE A 80 -3.57 0.41 -4.20
N ALA A 81 -3.52 0.17 -2.89
CA ALA A 81 -4.62 0.45 -1.97
C ALA A 81 -5.01 1.92 -1.99
N TYR A 82 -4.01 2.81 -1.96
CA TYR A 82 -4.25 4.25 -2.03
C TYR A 82 -4.79 4.70 -3.39
N ALA A 83 -4.23 4.18 -4.48
CA ALA A 83 -4.67 4.50 -5.84
C ALA A 83 -6.10 4.05 -6.12
N THR A 84 -6.52 2.90 -5.59
CA THR A 84 -7.86 2.33 -5.85
C THR A 84 -8.92 2.86 -4.90
N VAL A 85 -8.62 3.02 -3.60
CA VAL A 85 -9.60 3.47 -2.59
C VAL A 85 -9.65 5.00 -2.49
N GLY A 86 -8.59 5.69 -2.90
CA GLY A 86 -8.51 7.16 -2.97
C GLY A 86 -8.53 7.83 -1.60
N ARG A 87 -8.13 7.12 -0.54
CA ARG A 87 -8.32 7.58 0.85
C ARG A 87 -7.08 7.32 1.69
N ARG A 88 -6.69 8.28 2.54
CA ARG A 88 -5.39 8.26 3.25
C ARG A 88 -5.21 7.07 4.20
N TRP A 89 -6.29 6.52 4.71
CA TRP A 89 -6.29 5.32 5.55
C TRP A 89 -6.18 3.99 4.78
N ALA A 90 -6.13 4.01 3.44
CA ALA A 90 -6.23 2.80 2.63
C ALA A 90 -5.05 1.84 2.85
N VAL A 91 -3.88 2.34 3.26
CA VAL A 91 -2.73 1.50 3.67
C VAL A 91 -3.05 0.56 4.83
N ALA A 92 -4.03 0.87 5.67
CA ALA A 92 -4.44 -0.05 6.74
C ALA A 92 -5.00 -1.37 6.18
N LEU A 93 -5.62 -1.36 4.99
CA LEU A 93 -6.23 -2.54 4.38
C LEU A 93 -5.22 -3.68 4.14
N PRO A 94 -4.07 -3.45 3.49
CA PRO A 94 -3.04 -4.46 3.38
C PRO A 94 -2.20 -4.63 4.64
N ALA A 95 -1.97 -3.56 5.42
CA ALA A 95 -1.09 -3.62 6.57
C ALA A 95 -1.65 -4.48 7.71
N LEU A 96 -2.94 -4.33 8.04
CA LEU A 96 -3.58 -5.07 9.13
C LEU A 96 -3.46 -6.60 8.99
N PRO A 97 -3.91 -7.23 7.89
CA PRO A 97 -3.78 -8.68 7.74
C PRO A 97 -2.32 -9.13 7.76
N TRP A 98 -1.40 -8.33 7.19
CA TRP A 98 0.02 -8.62 7.23
C TRP A 98 0.56 -8.64 8.67
N PHE A 99 0.26 -7.62 9.47
CA PHE A 99 0.65 -7.55 10.88
C PHE A 99 0.05 -8.67 11.71
N VAL A 100 -1.22 -9.00 11.49
CA VAL A 100 -1.89 -10.11 12.18
C VAL A 100 -1.16 -11.42 11.89
N LEU A 101 -0.84 -11.71 10.63
CA LEU A 101 -0.11 -12.93 10.26
C LEU A 101 1.31 -12.96 10.82
N MET A 102 2.02 -11.83 10.80
CA MET A 102 3.36 -11.74 11.39
C MET A 102 3.32 -11.93 12.91
N ALA A 103 2.30 -11.40 13.59
CA ALA A 103 2.11 -11.60 15.02
C ALA A 103 1.85 -13.07 15.34
N VAL A 104 0.96 -13.74 14.58
CA VAL A 104 0.70 -15.18 14.72
C VAL A 104 1.96 -16.00 14.47
N ALA A 105 2.73 -15.68 13.43
CA ALA A 105 3.98 -16.37 13.10
C ALA A 105 5.10 -16.16 14.13
N ALA A 106 5.03 -15.08 14.92
CA ALA A 106 5.99 -14.80 15.99
C ALA A 106 5.67 -15.53 17.31
N VAL A 107 4.48 -16.11 17.47
CA VAL A 107 4.11 -16.86 18.67
C VAL A 107 4.86 -18.19 18.72
N ARG A 108 5.50 -18.48 19.87
CA ARG A 108 6.09 -19.80 20.14
C ARG A 108 5.00 -20.87 20.23
N THR A 109 5.17 -21.95 19.49
CA THR A 109 4.40 -23.19 19.71
C THR A 109 5.04 -24.01 20.83
N THR A 110 4.24 -24.81 21.52
CA THR A 110 4.65 -25.69 22.64
C THR A 110 5.66 -26.78 22.25
N GLU A 111 5.86 -26.99 20.96
CA GLU A 111 6.80 -27.97 20.38
C GLU A 111 8.20 -27.38 20.17
N GLY A 112 8.41 -26.09 20.43
CA GLY A 112 9.70 -25.42 20.29
C GLY A 112 10.10 -25.12 18.84
N ASP A 113 9.25 -25.46 17.86
CA ASP A 113 9.48 -25.10 16.46
C ASP A 113 9.04 -23.65 16.21
N LEU A 114 10.03 -22.81 15.92
CA LEU A 114 9.88 -21.39 15.69
C LEU A 114 10.15 -21.14 14.21
N LEU A 115 9.08 -20.90 13.44
CA LEU A 115 9.21 -20.44 12.06
C LEU A 115 10.02 -19.12 11.95
N VAL A 116 10.09 -18.32 13.03
CA VAL A 116 10.71 -16.98 13.01
C VAL A 116 11.61 -16.62 14.21
N ALA A 117 11.39 -17.12 15.44
CA ALA A 117 11.98 -16.51 16.64
C ALA A 117 13.13 -17.27 17.35
N GLY A 118 13.70 -18.31 16.72
CA GLY A 118 14.87 -19.03 17.26
C GLY A 118 16.17 -18.32 16.91
N ASP A 119 16.72 -18.64 15.73
CA ASP A 119 18.01 -18.18 15.21
C ASP A 119 17.89 -17.51 13.81
N ASN A 120 16.66 -17.10 13.46
CA ASN A 120 16.32 -16.57 12.14
C ASN A 120 16.35 -15.03 12.11
N TRP A 121 17.56 -14.47 12.06
CA TRP A 121 17.75 -13.03 11.94
C TRP A 121 17.10 -12.44 10.68
N VAL A 122 16.94 -13.24 9.62
CA VAL A 122 16.29 -12.84 8.37
C VAL A 122 14.79 -12.61 8.58
N GLY A 123 14.12 -13.51 9.31
CA GLY A 123 12.71 -13.35 9.68
C GLY A 123 12.47 -12.09 10.52
N LEU A 124 13.33 -11.85 11.52
CA LEU A 124 13.30 -10.62 12.33
C LEU A 124 13.52 -9.36 11.47
N GLY A 125 14.58 -9.35 10.66
CA GLY A 125 14.89 -8.21 9.78
C GLY A 125 13.76 -7.93 8.78
N MET A 126 13.12 -8.97 8.26
CA MET A 126 11.98 -8.86 7.36
C MET A 126 10.75 -8.24 8.06
N ILE A 127 10.41 -8.71 9.26
CA ILE A 127 9.29 -8.15 10.04
C ILE A 127 9.56 -6.67 10.32
N THR A 128 10.75 -6.33 10.79
CA THR A 128 11.12 -4.94 11.09
C THR A 128 11.06 -4.07 9.83
N ALA A 129 11.64 -4.52 8.72
CA ALA A 129 11.65 -3.78 7.47
C ALA A 129 10.25 -3.60 6.87
N GLY A 130 9.43 -4.66 6.90
CA GLY A 130 8.04 -4.62 6.44
C GLY A 130 7.21 -3.64 7.27
N ALA A 131 7.32 -3.70 8.60
CA ALA A 131 6.64 -2.78 9.50
C ALA A 131 7.04 -1.32 9.27
N MET A 132 8.35 -1.04 9.15
CA MET A 132 8.87 0.29 8.82
C MET A 132 8.34 0.78 7.47
N THR A 133 8.28 -0.10 6.47
CA THR A 133 7.79 0.26 5.13
C THR A 133 6.32 0.66 5.16
N PHE A 134 5.47 -0.11 5.85
CA PHE A 134 4.06 0.25 6.04
C PHE A 134 3.90 1.56 6.82
N ALA A 135 4.71 1.78 7.86
CA ALA A 135 4.69 3.01 8.64
C ALA A 135 5.08 4.24 7.78
N VAL A 136 6.16 4.14 7.01
CA VAL A 136 6.59 5.19 6.08
C VAL A 136 5.50 5.48 5.04
N MET A 137 4.89 4.45 4.47
CA MET A 137 3.81 4.62 3.51
C MET A 137 2.57 5.26 4.11
N ALA A 138 2.17 4.85 5.32
CA ALA A 138 1.05 5.45 6.04
C ALA A 138 1.32 6.94 6.30
N PHE A 139 2.51 7.27 6.83
CA PHE A 139 2.92 8.64 7.10
C PHE A 139 2.91 9.50 5.83
N ARG A 140 3.48 8.97 4.75
CA ARG A 140 3.52 9.66 3.44
C ARG A 140 2.12 9.90 2.86
N GLN A 141 1.17 9.01 3.10
CA GLN A 141 -0.21 9.19 2.64
C GLN A 141 -1.04 10.12 3.53
N ILE A 142 -0.74 10.18 4.83
CA ILE A 142 -1.41 11.08 5.77
C ILE A 142 -0.95 12.53 5.54
N LEU A 143 0.35 12.73 5.35
CA LEU A 143 0.98 14.05 5.19
C LEU A 143 1.11 14.51 3.74
N GLY A 144 0.97 13.61 2.78
CA GLY A 144 1.05 13.95 1.36
C GLY A 144 -0.02 14.97 0.97
N PRO A 145 0.27 15.87 0.00
CA PRO A 145 -0.73 16.78 -0.53
C PRO A 145 -1.96 15.98 -1.00
N PRO A 146 -3.20 16.46 -0.78
CA PRO A 146 -4.38 15.81 -1.33
C PRO A 146 -4.17 15.64 -2.84
N GLN A 147 -4.29 14.40 -3.35
CA GLN A 147 -4.26 14.19 -4.80
C GLN A 147 -5.33 15.09 -5.41
N ARG A 148 -4.91 15.98 -6.33
CA ARG A 148 -5.82 16.76 -7.15
C ARG A 148 -6.73 15.76 -7.85
N ARG A 149 -8.00 15.79 -7.47
CA ARG A 149 -9.08 15.15 -8.21
C ARG A 149 -8.92 15.61 -9.65
N HIS A 150 -8.54 14.70 -10.55
CA HIS A 150 -8.76 14.95 -11.98
C HIS A 150 -10.27 14.83 -12.13
N ASP A 151 -10.94 15.95 -11.90
CA ASP A 151 -12.29 16.17 -12.38
C ASP A 151 -12.14 16.24 -13.90
N GLY A 152 -12.29 15.08 -14.53
CA GLY A 152 -12.46 14.95 -15.97
C GLY A 152 -13.88 15.28 -16.39
#